data_AF-A0A328WTH7-F1
#
_entry.id   AF-A0A328WTH7-F1
#
_cell.length_a   1.000
_cell.length_b   1.000
_cell.length_c   1.000
_cell.angle_alpha   90.00
_cell.angle_beta   90.00
_cell.angle_gamma   90.00
#
_symmetry.space_group_name_H-M   'P 1'
#
loop_
_entity.id
_entity.type
_entity.pdbx_description
1 polymer ?
#
loop_
_entity_poly.entity_id
_entity_poly.type
_entity_poly.pdbx_seq_one_letter_code
_entity_poly.pdbx_strand_id
1 'polypeptide(L)'
;MKKSSIYSILICLIFVSMSFAQGGKREKIKTLKTAFITTELSLTQQEAEKFWPIYNAFEEKQFELRHEKMKSYMKRMDSDLDTMSEKEASNLLAQMENVEEETHQLRKKLVADLKSVISSHKIIKLKKAEEDFNRNLLKQYRENRSTKRN
;
A
#
# COMPACT_ATOMS: atom_id res chain seq x y z
N MET A 1 -21.71 40.31 12.27
CA MET A 1 -20.43 39.60 12.51
C MET A 1 -20.45 38.09 12.27
N LYS A 2 -21.56 37.44 11.83
CA LYS A 2 -21.62 35.97 11.65
C LYS A 2 -21.40 35.47 10.21
N LYS A 3 -21.69 36.29 9.19
CA LYS A 3 -21.62 35.86 7.78
C LYS A 3 -20.20 35.93 7.20
N SER A 4 -19.38 36.93 7.54
CA SER A 4 -17.99 37.00 7.04
C SER A 4 -17.10 35.88 7.58
N SER A 5 -17.29 35.46 8.84
CA SER A 5 -16.58 34.30 9.41
C SER A 5 -16.93 32.98 8.71
N ILE A 6 -18.17 32.84 8.21
CA ILE A 6 -18.57 31.65 7.43
C ILE A 6 -17.87 31.63 6.06
N TYR A 7 -17.77 32.77 5.37
CA TYR A 7 -17.02 32.86 4.12
C TYR A 7 -15.52 32.61 4.31
N SER A 8 -14.93 33.10 5.41
CA SER A 8 -13.54 32.80 5.75
C SER A 8 -13.30 31.32 6.04
N ILE A 9 -14.21 30.64 6.76
CA ILE A 9 -14.13 29.19 6.99
C ILE A 9 -14.30 28.40 5.68
N LEU A 10 -15.24 28.82 4.83
CA LEU A 10 -15.50 28.19 3.53
C LEU A 10 -14.30 28.33 2.57
N ILE A 11 -13.66 29.49 2.54
CA ILE A 11 -12.43 29.73 1.78
C ILE A 11 -11.27 28.89 2.33
N CYS A 12 -11.13 28.77 3.65
CA CYS A 12 -10.08 27.95 4.27
C CYS A 12 -10.25 26.46 3.94
N LEU A 13 -11.48 25.94 3.92
CA LEU A 13 -11.81 24.57 3.50
C LEU A 13 -11.44 24.29 2.04
N ILE A 14 -11.63 25.25 1.15
CA ILE A 14 -11.27 25.14 -0.27
C ILE A 14 -9.74 25.07 -0.43
N PHE A 15 -8.98 25.88 0.31
CA PHE A 15 -7.51 25.85 0.27
C PHE A 15 -6.92 24.53 0.81
N VAL A 16 -7.50 23.96 1.86
CA VAL A 16 -7.07 22.65 2.40
C VAL A 16 -7.25 21.55 1.35
N SER A 17 -8.35 21.58 0.57
CA SER A 17 -8.62 20.58 -0.46
C SER A 17 -7.66 20.62 -1.66
N MET A 18 -7.08 21.79 -2.00
CA MET A 18 -6.09 21.90 -3.07
C MET A 18 -4.73 21.31 -2.70
N SER A 19 -4.34 21.34 -1.42
CA SER A 19 -3.10 20.70 -0.95
C SER A 19 -3.13 19.17 -1.06
N PHE A 20 -4.31 18.55 -1.02
CA PHE A 20 -4.49 17.10 -1.22
C PHE A 20 -4.55 16.69 -2.71
N ALA A 21 -4.58 17.64 -3.65
CA ALA A 21 -4.73 17.36 -5.08
C ALA A 21 -3.40 17.14 -5.83
N GLN A 22 -2.25 17.41 -5.20
CA GLN A 22 -0.90 17.18 -5.78
C GLN A 22 -0.38 15.75 -5.62
N GLY A 23 -1.26 14.78 -5.30
CA GLY A 23 -0.85 13.41 -5.08
C GLY A 23 -0.47 12.66 -6.35
N GLY A 24 0.79 12.21 -6.41
CA GLY A 24 1.28 11.33 -7.46
C GLY A 24 0.49 10.00 -7.55
N LYS A 25 0.76 9.19 -8.57
CA LYS A 25 0.07 7.90 -8.81
C LYS A 25 0.01 7.00 -7.56
N ARG A 26 1.05 7.02 -6.72
CA ARG A 26 1.12 6.29 -5.44
C ARG A 26 0.07 6.76 -4.43
N GLU A 27 -0.09 8.07 -4.27
CA GLU A 27 -1.03 8.64 -3.30
C GLU A 27 -2.48 8.34 -3.71
N LYS A 28 -2.79 8.42 -5.01
CA LYS A 28 -4.09 8.00 -5.54
C LYS A 28 -4.40 6.54 -5.21
N ILE A 29 -3.43 5.63 -5.39
CA ILE A 29 -3.60 4.22 -5.04
C ILE A 29 -3.81 4.06 -3.53
N LYS A 30 -3.05 4.79 -2.71
CA LYS A 30 -3.19 4.75 -1.23
C LYS A 30 -4.59 5.19 -0.81
N THR A 31 -5.09 6.29 -1.34
CA THR A 31 -6.45 6.79 -1.04
C THR A 31 -7.53 5.77 -1.44
N LEU A 32 -7.42 5.19 -2.64
CA LEU A 32 -8.35 4.15 -3.09
C LEU A 32 -8.32 2.92 -2.18
N LYS A 33 -7.11 2.49 -1.76
CA LYS A 33 -6.94 1.36 -0.86
C LYS A 33 -7.52 1.63 0.52
N THR A 34 -7.28 2.82 1.07
CA THR A 34 -7.85 3.27 2.35
C THR A 34 -9.38 3.25 2.31
N ALA A 35 -9.98 3.81 1.25
CA ALA A 35 -11.43 3.80 1.07
C ALA A 35 -11.96 2.35 1.00
N PHE A 36 -11.33 1.51 0.17
CA PHE A 36 -11.72 0.10 0.01
C PHE A 36 -11.68 -0.69 1.32
N ILE A 37 -10.58 -0.59 2.08
CA ILE A 37 -10.44 -1.27 3.37
C ILE A 37 -11.46 -0.75 4.39
N THR A 38 -11.71 0.56 4.43
CA THR A 38 -12.71 1.16 5.34
C THR A 38 -14.09 0.54 5.10
N THR A 39 -14.48 0.37 3.84
CA THR A 39 -15.76 -0.24 3.45
C THR A 39 -15.82 -1.72 3.85
N GLU A 40 -14.77 -2.50 3.58
CA GLU A 40 -14.77 -3.96 3.77
C GLU A 40 -14.72 -4.39 5.25
N LEU A 41 -13.99 -3.65 6.10
CA LEU A 41 -13.75 -4.08 7.48
C LEU A 41 -14.86 -3.67 8.45
N SER A 42 -15.65 -2.64 8.12
CA SER A 42 -16.69 -2.07 8.99
C SER A 42 -16.16 -1.83 10.41
N LEU A 43 -15.05 -1.09 10.51
CA LEU A 43 -14.41 -0.77 11.78
C LEU A 43 -15.29 0.20 12.59
N THR A 44 -15.34 0.00 13.91
CA THR A 44 -15.85 1.05 14.81
C THR A 44 -14.86 2.21 14.84
N GLN A 45 -15.30 3.38 15.31
CA GLN A 45 -14.41 4.54 15.44
C GLN A 45 -13.18 4.22 16.31
N GLN A 46 -13.38 3.55 17.45
CA GLN A 46 -12.29 3.17 18.36
C GLN A 46 -11.31 2.15 17.75
N GLU A 47 -11.83 1.21 16.96
CA GLU A 47 -10.97 0.28 16.22
C GLU A 47 -10.18 1.01 15.13
N ALA A 48 -10.83 1.90 14.37
CA ALA A 48 -10.21 2.64 13.27
C ALA A 48 -9.05 3.54 13.76
N GLU A 49 -9.24 4.25 14.88
CA GLU A 49 -8.22 5.10 15.50
C GLU A 49 -6.94 4.34 15.83
N LYS A 50 -7.06 3.06 16.24
CA LYS A 50 -5.91 2.19 16.56
C LYS A 50 -5.40 1.40 15.34
N PHE A 51 -6.29 1.05 14.42
CA PHE A 51 -6.00 0.25 13.23
C PHE A 51 -5.11 1.00 12.24
N TRP A 52 -5.48 2.22 11.87
CA TRP A 52 -4.82 2.96 10.79
C TRP A 52 -3.34 3.23 11.03
N PRO A 53 -2.88 3.62 12.24
CA PRO A 53 -1.45 3.77 12.52
C PRO A 53 -0.66 2.48 12.27
N ILE A 54 -1.17 1.33 12.72
CA ILE A 54 -0.52 0.02 12.53
C ILE A 54 -0.48 -0.33 11.04
N TYR A 55 -1.62 -0.20 10.37
CA TYR A 55 -1.75 -0.56 8.96
C TYR A 55 -0.89 0.33 8.05
N ASN A 56 -0.86 1.64 8.30
CA ASN A 56 -0.07 2.58 7.51
C ASN A 56 1.44 2.33 7.67
N ALA A 57 1.90 2.02 8.88
CA ALA A 57 3.30 1.65 9.12
C ALA A 57 3.68 0.35 8.40
N PHE A 58 2.78 -0.64 8.39
CA PHE A 58 2.96 -1.85 7.60
C PHE A 58 3.05 -1.54 6.09
N GLU A 59 2.12 -0.75 5.55
CA GLU A 59 2.09 -0.40 4.13
C GLU A 59 3.34 0.35 3.67
N GLU A 60 3.86 1.25 4.50
CA GLU A 60 5.09 1.99 4.21
C GLU A 60 6.30 1.06 4.10
N LYS A 61 6.50 0.18 5.10
CA LYS A 61 7.57 -0.82 5.06
C LYS A 61 7.39 -1.82 3.92
N GLN A 62 6.15 -2.27 3.68
CA GLN A 62 5.85 -3.20 2.61
C GLN A 62 6.14 -2.59 1.24
N PHE A 63 5.90 -1.29 1.09
CA PHE A 63 6.25 -0.53 -0.12
C PHE A 63 7.76 -0.43 -0.28
N GLU A 64 8.51 -0.08 0.77
CA GLU A 64 9.98 0.00 0.72
C GLU A 64 10.61 -1.33 0.28
N LEU A 65 10.18 -2.45 0.89
CA LEU A 65 10.66 -3.79 0.53
C LEU A 65 10.35 -4.14 -0.94
N ARG A 66 9.15 -3.80 -1.43
CA ARG A 66 8.73 -4.10 -2.81
C ARG A 66 9.32 -3.14 -3.84
N HIS A 67 9.50 -1.87 -3.50
CA HIS A 67 9.91 -0.86 -4.48
C HIS A 67 11.42 -0.76 -4.59
N GLU A 68 12.13 -0.80 -3.47
CA GLU A 68 13.58 -0.64 -3.44
C GLU A 68 14.26 -1.99 -3.70
N LYS A 69 14.01 -2.97 -2.83
CA LYS A 69 14.75 -4.24 -2.87
C LYS A 69 14.32 -5.12 -4.04
N MET A 70 13.02 -5.42 -4.17
CA MET A 70 12.54 -6.33 -5.22
C MET A 70 12.79 -5.80 -6.64
N LYS A 71 12.61 -4.49 -6.87
CA LYS A 71 12.86 -3.88 -8.18
C LYS A 71 14.33 -3.96 -8.59
N SER A 72 15.25 -3.83 -7.63
CA SER A 72 16.69 -3.89 -7.89
C SER A 72 17.11 -5.28 -8.40
N TYR A 73 16.56 -6.35 -7.82
CA TYR A 73 16.89 -7.72 -8.20
C TYR A 73 16.20 -8.12 -9.52
N MET A 74 14.94 -7.71 -9.72
CA MET A 74 14.25 -7.88 -11.01
C MET A 74 15.05 -7.24 -12.16
N LYS A 75 15.59 -6.04 -11.95
CA LYS A 75 16.42 -5.38 -12.96
C LYS A 75 17.67 -6.20 -13.30
N ARG A 76 18.35 -6.77 -12.29
CA ARG A 76 19.53 -7.62 -12.49
C ARG A 76 19.20 -8.94 -13.20
N MET A 77 18.03 -9.51 -12.91
CA MET A 77 17.52 -10.68 -13.63
C MET A 77 17.23 -10.37 -15.11
N ASP A 78 16.74 -9.16 -15.41
CA ASP A 78 16.45 -8.78 -16.80
C ASP A 78 17.70 -8.39 -17.60
N SER A 79 18.77 -7.88 -16.95
CA SER A 79 19.94 -7.33 -17.64
C SER A 79 21.16 -8.24 -17.69
N ASP A 80 21.45 -8.97 -16.61
CA ASP A 80 22.79 -9.55 -16.41
C ASP A 80 22.77 -11.07 -16.26
N LEU A 81 21.59 -11.71 -16.34
CA LEU A 81 21.40 -13.10 -15.91
C LEU A 81 22.37 -14.09 -16.58
N ASP A 82 22.54 -14.00 -17.89
CA ASP A 82 23.41 -14.89 -18.66
C ASP A 82 24.91 -14.58 -18.51
N THR A 83 25.24 -13.39 -18.01
CA THR A 83 26.63 -12.91 -17.85
C THR A 83 27.11 -12.91 -16.40
N MET A 84 26.23 -13.23 -15.46
CA MET A 84 26.49 -13.16 -14.03
C MET A 84 27.45 -14.28 -13.61
N SER A 85 28.48 -13.93 -12.84
CA SER A 85 29.33 -14.96 -12.21
C SER A 85 28.52 -15.75 -11.17
N GLU A 86 28.95 -16.97 -10.85
CA GLU A 86 28.31 -17.76 -9.79
C GLU A 86 28.22 -16.94 -8.49
N LYS A 87 29.31 -16.30 -8.08
CA LYS A 87 29.36 -15.52 -6.84
C LYS A 87 28.31 -14.40 -6.82
N GLU A 88 28.10 -13.73 -7.94
CA GLU A 88 27.08 -12.69 -8.07
C GLU A 88 25.66 -13.25 -8.04
N ALA A 89 25.44 -14.43 -8.62
CA ALA A 89 24.17 -15.15 -8.59
C ALA A 89 23.84 -15.64 -7.18
N SER A 90 24.81 -16.23 -6.47
CA SER A 90 24.69 -16.66 -5.08
C SER A 90 24.33 -15.49 -4.15
N ASN A 91 25.00 -14.35 -4.31
CA ASN A 91 24.67 -13.14 -3.56
C ASN A 91 23.27 -12.60 -3.89
N LEU A 92 22.85 -12.66 -5.16
CA LEU A 92 21.51 -12.24 -5.57
C LEU A 92 20.43 -13.15 -4.97
N LEU A 93 20.65 -14.45 -4.95
CA LEU A 93 19.75 -15.42 -4.31
C LEU A 93 19.60 -15.14 -2.81
N ALA A 94 20.71 -14.98 -2.08
CA ALA A 94 20.67 -14.67 -0.65
C ALA A 94 19.92 -13.34 -0.37
N GLN A 95 20.07 -12.35 -1.24
CA GLN A 95 19.32 -11.09 -1.15
C GLN A 95 17.82 -11.29 -1.36
N MET A 96 17.42 -12.12 -2.32
CA MET A 96 16.01 -12.45 -2.59
C MET A 96 15.40 -13.19 -1.39
N GLU A 97 16.06 -14.21 -0.87
CA GLU A 97 15.62 -14.97 0.31
C GLU A 97 15.43 -14.06 1.53
N ASN A 98 16.38 -13.15 1.78
CA ASN A 98 16.27 -12.20 2.90
C ASN A 98 15.06 -11.26 2.75
N VAL A 99 14.73 -10.81 1.52
CA VAL A 99 13.54 -9.97 1.30
C VAL A 99 12.25 -10.75 1.51
N GLU A 100 12.21 -12.03 1.13
CA GLU A 100 11.06 -12.88 1.39
C GLU A 100 10.84 -13.09 2.89
N GLU A 101 11.92 -13.34 3.64
CA GLU A 101 11.89 -13.48 5.09
C GLU A 101 11.42 -12.19 5.77
N GLU A 102 12.02 -11.04 5.42
CA GLU A 102 11.60 -9.73 5.94
C GLU A 102 10.12 -9.45 5.65
N THR A 103 9.64 -9.79 4.44
CA THR A 103 8.24 -9.64 4.06
C THR A 103 7.33 -10.55 4.89
N HIS A 104 7.76 -11.79 5.14
CA HIS A 104 7.01 -12.73 5.96
C HIS A 104 6.90 -12.25 7.41
N GLN A 105 8.01 -11.81 8.00
CA GLN A 105 8.04 -11.28 9.37
C GLN A 105 7.20 -10.01 9.50
N LEU A 106 7.26 -9.11 8.50
CA LEU A 106 6.41 -7.92 8.46
C LEU A 106 4.91 -8.27 8.49
N ARG A 107 4.49 -9.29 7.74
CA ARG A 107 3.09 -9.77 7.74
C ARG A 107 2.70 -10.43 9.05
N LYS A 108 3.60 -11.23 9.66
CA LYS A 108 3.36 -11.82 10.99
C LYS A 108 3.19 -10.75 12.05
N LYS A 109 4.04 -9.72 12.01
CA LYS A 109 3.97 -8.57 12.91
C LYS A 109 2.64 -7.82 12.76
N LEU A 110 2.20 -7.52 11.53
CA LEU A 110 0.90 -6.90 11.29
C LEU A 110 -0.24 -7.67 11.97
N VAL A 111 -0.27 -9.01 11.77
CA VAL A 111 -1.32 -9.84 12.38
C VAL A 111 -1.23 -9.82 13.90
N ALA A 112 -0.03 -9.90 14.48
CA ALA A 112 0.17 -9.84 15.93
C ALA A 112 -0.30 -8.50 16.51
N ASP A 113 0.10 -7.38 15.90
CA ASP A 113 -0.25 -6.04 16.34
C ASP A 113 -1.79 -5.83 16.23
N LEU A 114 -2.41 -6.26 15.12
CA LEU A 114 -3.85 -6.10 14.90
C LEU A 114 -4.74 -7.00 15.78
N LYS A 115 -4.26 -8.15 16.24
CA LYS A 115 -5.02 -9.03 17.16
C LYS A 115 -5.40 -8.35 18.48
N SER A 116 -4.66 -7.32 18.87
CA SER A 116 -4.96 -6.50 20.05
C SER A 116 -6.01 -5.41 19.80
N VAL A 117 -6.36 -5.17 18.54
CA VAL A 117 -7.21 -4.05 18.11
C VAL A 117 -8.52 -4.52 17.50
N ILE A 118 -8.49 -5.55 16.65
CA ILE A 118 -9.65 -6.07 15.91
C ILE A 118 -9.72 -7.59 16.02
N SER A 119 -10.92 -8.14 15.81
CA SER A 119 -11.13 -9.59 15.86
C SER A 119 -10.38 -10.33 14.75
N SER A 120 -10.03 -11.60 15.01
CA SER A 120 -9.40 -12.47 14.01
C SER A 120 -10.22 -12.56 12.70
N HIS A 121 -11.55 -12.52 12.80
CA HIS A 121 -12.43 -12.48 11.63
C HIS A 121 -12.21 -11.22 10.77
N LYS A 122 -12.08 -10.04 11.39
CA LYS A 122 -11.76 -8.79 10.69
C LYS A 122 -10.36 -8.81 10.09
N ILE A 123 -9.39 -9.47 10.72
CA ILE A 123 -8.05 -9.66 10.16
C ILE A 123 -8.09 -10.55 8.90
N ILE A 124 -8.91 -11.61 8.89
CA ILE A 124 -9.11 -12.43 7.70
C ILE A 124 -9.79 -11.62 6.59
N LYS A 125 -10.82 -10.82 6.93
CA LYS A 125 -11.44 -9.89 5.98
C LYS A 125 -10.44 -8.90 5.41
N LEU A 126 -9.53 -8.36 6.23
CA LEU A 126 -8.45 -7.49 5.76
C LEU A 126 -7.60 -8.18 4.70
N LYS A 127 -7.13 -9.41 4.96
CA LYS A 127 -6.34 -10.17 4.00
C LYS A 127 -7.07 -10.34 2.67
N LYS A 128 -8.36 -10.72 2.73
CA LYS A 128 -9.20 -10.84 1.54
C LYS A 128 -9.33 -9.49 0.81
N ALA A 129 -9.59 -8.41 1.53
CA ALA A 129 -9.73 -7.07 0.96
C ALA A 129 -8.42 -6.61 0.27
N GLU A 130 -7.26 -6.88 0.86
CA GLU A 130 -5.96 -6.57 0.24
C GLU A 130 -5.75 -7.32 -1.08
N GLU A 131 -6.07 -8.61 -1.10
CA GLU A 131 -5.97 -9.41 -2.31
C GLU A 131 -6.96 -8.96 -3.39
N ASP A 132 -8.22 -8.71 -3.02
CA ASP A 132 -9.26 -8.25 -3.95
C ASP A 132 -8.92 -6.86 -4.51
N PHE A 133 -8.40 -5.96 -3.68
CA PHE A 133 -7.89 -4.67 -4.13
C PHE A 133 -6.75 -4.83 -5.14
N ASN A 134 -5.76 -5.67 -4.84
CA ASN A 134 -4.63 -5.90 -5.75
C ASN A 134 -5.06 -6.54 -7.07
N ARG A 135 -5.99 -7.52 -7.03
CA ARG A 135 -6.58 -8.13 -8.23
C ARG A 135 -7.32 -7.10 -9.09
N ASN A 136 -8.18 -6.28 -8.47
CA ASN A 136 -8.95 -5.26 -9.17
C ASN A 136 -8.07 -4.15 -9.75
N LEU A 137 -7.06 -3.70 -9.01
CA LEU A 137 -6.10 -2.71 -9.47
C LEU A 137 -5.35 -3.20 -10.72
N LEU A 138 -4.89 -4.47 -10.71
CA LEU A 138 -4.23 -5.09 -11.86
C LEU A 138 -5.16 -5.21 -13.07
N LYS A 139 -6.43 -5.56 -12.86
CA LYS A 139 -7.45 -5.62 -13.92
C LYS A 139 -7.63 -4.26 -14.59
N GLN A 140 -7.81 -3.20 -13.81
CA GLN A 140 -7.96 -1.83 -14.32
C GLN A 140 -6.72 -1.36 -15.10
N TYR A 141 -5.50 -1.71 -14.68
CA TYR A 141 -4.30 -1.37 -15.45
C TYR A 141 -4.22 -2.10 -16.80
N ARG A 142 -4.68 -3.34 -16.87
CA ARG A 142 -4.71 -4.12 -18.12
C ARG A 142 -5.73 -3.57 -19.10
N GLU A 143 -6.95 -3.29 -18.62
CA GLU A 143 -8.04 -2.72 -19.43
C GLU A 143 -7.65 -1.34 -19.99
N ASN A 144 -7.12 -0.44 -19.14
CA ASN A 144 -6.69 0.89 -19.56
C ASN A 144 -5.51 0.88 -20.57
N ARG A 145 -4.67 -0.17 -20.58
CA ARG A 145 -3.64 -0.34 -21.63
C ARG A 145 -4.22 -0.80 -22.96
N SER A 146 -5.27 -1.63 -22.95
CA SER A 146 -5.93 -2.10 -24.17
C SER A 146 -6.69 -0.98 -24.87
N THR A 147 -7.39 -0.12 -24.12
CA THR A 147 -8.15 1.01 -24.67
C THR A 147 -7.27 2.12 -25.25
N LYS A 148 -6.00 2.23 -24.83
CA LYS A 148 -5.03 3.20 -25.39
C LYS A 148 -4.29 2.71 -26.64
N ARG A 149 -4.43 1.43 -27.00
CA ARG A 149 -3.77 0.80 -28.16
C ARG A 149 -4.67 0.69 -29.39
N ASN A 150 -5.96 1.03 -29.23
CA ASN A 150 -6.95 1.19 -30.28
C ASN A 150 -7.25 2.68 -30.47
#